data_AF-A0A8T5VHE7-F1
#
_entry.id   AF-A0A8T5VHE7-F1
#
_cell.length_a   1.000
_cell.length_b   1.000
_cell.length_c   1.000
_cell.angle_alpha   90.00
_cell.angle_beta   90.00
_cell.angle_gamma   90.00
#
_symmetry.space_group_name_H-M   'P 1'
#
loop_
_entity.id
_entity.type
_entity.pdbx_description
1 polymer ?
#
loop_
_entity_poly.entity_id
_entity_poly.type
_entity_poly.pdbx_seq_one_letter_code
_entity_poly.pdbx_strand_id
1 'polypeptide(L)'
;MDWTAAARADFYSCDQGSRLISLSWMQALKQTNGQPFLADGLSRYGYLRNPANTANLPVGFHASGPQDFQVVGMTCSACHSRQIEVDGKVYRVDGGPGFGDFYALLGDLDKAVGDVIASDSSFAPFSAAVLRSATPDAADVADLRRQVDGWYLRFHTLMVRALPKNGWGVGRLDAVGMIFKRISGLDIGPPPDFMIPENMKTADAPVRYPFLWNSPRQDKRQWPGFAKDGSDILGLARNVGEVLGVFTTFEPMRQGAIINFLDNNSANFDGLSELETW
;
A
#
# COMPACT_ATOMS: atom_id res chain seq x y z
N MET A 1 23.18 14.48 -7.52
CA MET A 1 22.49 14.32 -6.23
C MET A 1 23.24 13.24 -5.47
N ASP A 2 23.59 13.52 -4.23
CA ASP A 2 24.37 12.59 -3.40
C ASP A 2 23.41 11.80 -2.50
N TRP A 3 23.48 10.47 -2.57
CA TRP A 3 22.71 9.56 -1.72
C TRP A 3 23.25 9.54 -0.29
N THR A 4 22.89 10.57 0.49
CA THR A 4 23.21 10.64 1.93
C THR A 4 22.42 9.59 2.72
N ALA A 5 22.83 9.34 3.96
CA ALA A 5 22.09 8.45 4.86
C ALA A 5 20.67 8.98 5.15
N ALA A 6 20.50 10.30 5.25
CA ALA A 6 19.21 10.96 5.44
C ALA A 6 18.30 10.78 4.21
N ALA A 7 18.79 11.13 3.01
CA ALA A 7 18.04 10.96 1.76
C ALA A 7 17.59 9.50 1.55
N ARG A 8 18.43 8.53 1.93
CA ARG A 8 18.06 7.11 1.88
C ARG A 8 16.96 6.76 2.89
N ALA A 9 17.03 7.28 4.12
CA ALA A 9 16.01 7.05 5.13
C ALA A 9 14.66 7.65 4.70
N ASP A 10 14.68 8.85 4.10
CA ASP A 10 13.50 9.52 3.54
C ASP A 10 12.92 8.70 2.38
N PHE A 11 13.75 8.27 1.42
CA PHE A 11 13.32 7.38 0.34
C PHE A 11 12.62 6.10 0.83
N TYR A 12 13.06 5.56 1.96
CA TYR A 12 12.47 4.33 2.52
C TYR A 12 11.10 4.52 3.16
N SER A 13 10.78 5.72 3.64
CA SER A 13 9.66 5.88 4.60
C SER A 13 8.85 7.17 4.43
N CYS A 14 9.18 8.05 3.48
CA CYS A 14 8.45 9.28 3.23
C CYS A 14 6.97 8.99 2.93
N ASP A 15 6.08 9.67 3.65
CA ASP A 15 4.63 9.50 3.51
C ASP A 15 4.18 10.08 2.17
N GLN A 16 3.64 9.21 1.32
CA GLN A 16 3.11 9.57 -0.01
C GLN A 16 1.59 9.74 0.00
N GLY A 17 0.94 9.44 1.12
CA GLY A 17 -0.51 9.46 1.28
C GLY A 17 -1.19 8.10 1.16
N SER A 18 -0.42 7.01 1.18
CA SER A 18 -0.94 5.64 1.16
C SER A 18 -1.57 5.26 2.50
N ARG A 19 -2.71 4.58 2.47
CA ARG A 19 -3.51 4.17 3.63
C ARG A 19 -3.98 2.71 3.45
N LEU A 20 -3.07 1.75 3.60
CA LEU A 20 -3.36 0.33 3.41
C LEU A 20 -4.24 -0.24 4.54
N ILE A 21 -3.78 -0.16 5.79
CA ILE A 21 -4.45 -0.78 6.94
C ILE A 21 -4.01 -0.09 8.23
N SER A 22 -4.85 -0.06 9.27
CA SER A 22 -4.43 0.38 10.60
C SER A 22 -3.23 -0.44 11.10
N LEU A 23 -2.24 0.25 11.69
CA LEU A 23 -1.05 -0.40 12.25
C LEU A 23 -1.41 -1.36 13.38
N SER A 24 -2.32 -0.96 14.27
CA SER A 24 -2.75 -1.82 15.39
C SER A 24 -3.46 -3.08 14.89
N TRP A 25 -4.21 -2.98 13.79
CA TRP A 25 -4.85 -4.13 13.17
C TRP A 25 -3.78 -5.06 12.59
N MET A 26 -2.87 -4.53 11.77
CA MET A 26 -1.79 -5.33 11.15
C MET A 26 -0.91 -6.03 12.18
N GLN A 27 -0.65 -5.40 13.33
CA GLN A 27 0.08 -5.99 14.46
C GLN A 27 -0.69 -7.09 15.19
N ALA A 28 -2.03 -7.00 15.24
CA ALA A 28 -2.91 -7.99 15.85
C ALA A 28 -3.20 -9.19 14.93
N LEU A 29 -3.03 -9.04 13.61
CA LEU A 29 -3.22 -10.11 12.65
C LEU A 29 -2.22 -11.26 12.85
N LYS A 30 -2.66 -12.46 12.47
CA LYS A 30 -1.85 -13.67 12.46
C LYS A 30 -1.79 -14.26 11.06
N GLN A 31 -0.71 -14.96 10.79
CA GLN A 31 -0.56 -15.84 9.65
C GLN A 31 -1.37 -17.12 9.87
N THR A 32 -1.56 -17.92 8.81
CA THR A 32 -2.25 -19.23 8.87
C THR A 32 -1.56 -20.23 9.79
N ASN A 33 -0.25 -20.09 10.02
CA ASN A 33 0.52 -20.88 10.97
C ASN A 33 0.43 -20.40 12.43
N GLY A 34 -0.37 -19.35 12.70
CA GLY A 34 -0.58 -18.77 14.02
C GLY A 34 0.47 -17.73 14.48
N GLN A 35 1.56 -17.54 13.73
CA GLN A 35 2.56 -16.50 14.04
C GLN A 35 2.00 -15.09 13.76
N PRO A 36 2.50 -14.03 14.42
CA PRO A 36 2.14 -12.66 14.07
C PRO A 36 2.35 -12.36 12.57
N PHE A 37 1.45 -11.57 11.97
CA PHE A 37 1.53 -11.24 10.54
C PHE A 37 2.84 -10.52 10.18
N LEU A 38 3.40 -9.76 11.13
CA LEU A 38 4.67 -9.04 10.99
C LEU A 38 5.87 -9.78 11.59
N ALA A 39 5.77 -11.07 11.93
CA ALA A 39 6.82 -11.81 12.65
C ALA A 39 8.21 -11.77 11.96
N ASP A 40 8.23 -11.76 10.63
CA ASP A 40 9.43 -11.74 9.79
C ASP A 40 9.66 -10.39 9.09
N GLY A 41 8.92 -9.34 9.49
CA GLY A 41 8.94 -8.02 8.84
C GLY A 41 8.54 -8.08 7.36
N LEU A 42 7.71 -9.05 6.96
CA LEU A 42 7.27 -9.30 5.58
C LEU A 42 8.37 -9.81 4.64
N SER A 43 9.50 -10.28 5.18
CA SER A 43 10.60 -10.83 4.37
C SER A 43 10.21 -12.09 3.59
N ARG A 44 9.19 -12.85 4.02
CA ARG A 44 8.59 -13.94 3.22
C ARG A 44 8.05 -13.51 1.86
N TYR A 45 7.68 -12.24 1.71
CA TYR A 45 7.28 -11.66 0.41
C TYR A 45 8.43 -10.93 -0.28
N GLY A 46 9.68 -11.06 0.19
CA GLY A 46 10.84 -10.40 -0.41
C GLY A 46 11.02 -8.93 -0.04
N TYR A 47 10.23 -8.39 0.90
CA TYR A 47 10.45 -7.03 1.40
C TYR A 47 11.67 -6.95 2.31
N LEU A 48 12.37 -5.82 2.20
CA LEU A 48 13.69 -5.66 2.78
C LEU A 48 13.60 -5.03 4.17
N ARG A 49 14.34 -5.56 5.15
CA ARG A 49 14.39 -5.00 6.51
C ARG A 49 14.75 -3.50 6.48
N ASN A 50 14.02 -2.70 7.27
CA ASN A 50 14.31 -1.30 7.57
C ASN A 50 14.69 -1.14 9.05
N PRO A 51 15.99 -1.12 9.40
CA PRO A 51 16.42 -1.01 10.80
C PRO A 51 15.98 0.28 11.51
N ALA A 52 15.67 1.34 10.76
CA ALA A 52 15.22 2.60 11.32
C ALA A 52 13.73 2.58 11.73
N ASN A 53 12.96 1.59 11.28
CA ASN A 53 11.53 1.49 11.58
C ASN A 53 11.29 0.69 12.86
N THR A 54 10.72 1.34 13.88
CA THR A 54 10.45 0.73 15.20
C THR A 54 9.18 -0.13 15.24
N ALA A 55 8.31 -0.01 14.22
CA ALA A 55 7.09 -0.82 14.09
C ALA A 55 7.33 -2.15 13.34
N ASN A 56 8.59 -2.49 13.05
CA ASN A 56 9.00 -3.67 12.26
C ASN A 56 8.43 -3.68 10.83
N LEU A 57 8.16 -2.50 10.27
CA LEU A 57 7.76 -2.35 8.87
C LEU A 57 9.02 -2.33 7.97
N PRO A 58 9.02 -3.02 6.81
CA PRO A 58 10.16 -3.07 5.93
C PRO A 58 10.34 -1.76 5.15
N VAL A 59 11.42 -1.69 4.36
CA VAL A 59 11.65 -0.58 3.42
C VAL A 59 10.46 -0.47 2.48
N GLY A 60 9.99 0.77 2.30
CA GLY A 60 8.80 1.04 1.50
C GLY A 60 7.49 1.04 2.27
N PHE A 61 7.54 0.85 3.59
CA PHE A 61 6.37 0.87 4.45
C PHE A 61 6.61 1.85 5.59
N HIS A 62 5.60 2.66 5.87
CA HIS A 62 5.60 3.62 6.96
C HIS A 62 4.27 3.54 7.71
N ALA A 63 4.22 4.13 8.89
CA ALA A 63 2.98 4.34 9.62
C ALA A 63 2.87 5.82 9.96
N SER A 64 1.76 6.46 9.60
CA SER A 64 1.50 7.87 9.89
C SER A 64 0.08 8.09 10.38
N GLY A 65 -0.17 9.26 10.97
CA GLY A 65 -1.39 9.58 11.72
C GLY A 65 -1.12 9.82 13.21
N PRO A 66 -2.17 10.14 13.99
CA PRO A 66 -2.06 10.32 15.44
C PRO A 66 -1.46 9.08 16.13
N GLN A 67 -0.78 9.28 17.27
CA GLN A 67 -0.10 8.20 18.00
C GLN A 67 -1.03 7.02 18.34
N ASP A 68 -2.29 7.31 18.64
CA ASP A 68 -3.28 6.30 19.03
C ASP A 68 -3.98 5.65 17.82
N PHE A 69 -3.80 6.21 16.61
CA PHE A 69 -4.37 5.70 15.38
C PHE A 69 -3.43 5.96 14.19
N GLN A 70 -2.45 5.08 14.04
CA GLN A 70 -1.55 5.11 12.89
C GLN A 70 -2.04 4.17 11.80
N VAL A 71 -1.89 4.60 10.55
CA VAL A 71 -2.23 3.81 9.36
C VAL A 71 -0.95 3.47 8.63
N VAL A 72 -0.78 2.19 8.30
CA VAL A 72 0.31 1.69 7.48
C VAL A 72 0.08 2.11 6.03
N GLY A 73 1.08 2.72 5.43
CA GLY A 73 1.10 3.10 4.02
C GLY A 73 2.32 2.50 3.32
N MET A 74 2.18 2.28 2.02
CA MET A 74 3.28 1.91 1.13
C MET A 74 3.85 3.13 0.44
N THR A 75 5.13 3.06 0.10
CA THR A 75 5.85 4.10 -0.65
C THR A 75 6.50 3.46 -1.88
N CYS A 76 6.96 4.28 -2.83
CA CYS A 76 7.65 3.82 -4.03
C CYS A 76 8.81 2.84 -3.74
N SER A 77 9.53 2.99 -2.61
CA SER A 77 10.67 2.14 -2.29
C SER A 77 10.29 0.68 -1.95
N ALA A 78 9.01 0.38 -1.70
CA ALA A 78 8.55 -1.00 -1.54
C ALA A 78 8.75 -1.81 -2.84
N CYS A 79 8.59 -1.13 -3.98
CA CYS A 79 8.73 -1.69 -5.32
C CYS A 79 10.09 -1.35 -5.95
N HIS A 80 10.71 -0.24 -5.55
CA HIS A 80 11.92 0.32 -6.14
C HIS A 80 13.15 0.24 -5.21
N SER A 81 13.20 -0.73 -4.31
CA SER A 81 14.42 -1.11 -3.58
C SER A 81 14.76 -2.56 -3.82
N ARG A 82 16.03 -2.82 -4.18
CA ARG A 82 16.54 -4.16 -4.45
C ARG A 82 17.72 -4.50 -3.56
N GLN A 83 17.87 -5.77 -3.24
CA GLN A 83 19.09 -6.31 -2.65
C GLN A 83 19.67 -7.38 -3.58
N ILE A 84 20.98 -7.35 -3.78
CA ILE A 84 21.73 -8.39 -4.49
C ILE A 84 22.89 -8.87 -3.61
N GLU A 85 23.30 -10.10 -3.82
CA GLU A 85 24.47 -10.68 -3.17
C GLU A 85 25.49 -11.06 -4.23
N VAL A 86 26.75 -10.64 -4.02
CA VAL A 86 27.88 -10.96 -4.89
C VAL A 86 29.02 -11.37 -3.98
N ASP A 87 29.53 -12.59 -4.16
CA ASP A 87 30.63 -13.16 -3.37
C ASP A 87 30.42 -13.07 -1.84
N GLY A 88 29.21 -13.35 -1.37
CA GLY A 88 28.84 -13.28 0.06
C GLY A 88 28.63 -11.86 0.60
N LYS A 89 28.81 -10.83 -0.25
CA LYS A 89 28.58 -9.44 0.12
C LYS A 89 27.22 -8.96 -0.37
N VAL A 90 26.45 -8.40 0.55
CA VAL A 90 25.13 -7.84 0.30
C VAL A 90 25.24 -6.39 -0.17
N TYR A 91 24.58 -6.08 -1.28
CA TYR A 91 24.46 -4.74 -1.84
C TYR A 91 23.01 -4.32 -1.90
N ARG A 92 22.71 -3.15 -1.33
CA ARG A 92 21.42 -2.48 -1.45
C ARG A 92 21.46 -1.54 -2.65
N VAL A 93 20.44 -1.62 -3.50
CA VAL A 93 20.28 -0.83 -4.70
C VAL A 93 18.97 -0.05 -4.61
N ASP A 94 19.09 1.21 -4.21
CA ASP A 94 17.98 2.16 -4.13
C ASP A 94 17.61 2.64 -5.55
N GLY A 95 16.31 2.68 -5.84
CA GLY A 95 15.80 2.88 -7.21
C GLY A 95 15.89 1.65 -8.11
N GLY A 96 16.40 0.51 -7.62
CA GLY A 96 16.46 -0.75 -8.35
C GLY A 96 15.12 -1.51 -8.33
N PRO A 97 14.84 -2.39 -9.31
CA PRO A 97 13.60 -3.15 -9.34
C PRO A 97 13.56 -4.19 -8.22
N GLY A 98 12.63 -4.01 -7.27
CA GLY A 98 12.49 -4.88 -6.11
C GLY A 98 12.00 -6.29 -6.45
N PHE A 99 12.21 -7.21 -5.51
CA PHE A 99 11.74 -8.60 -5.60
C PHE A 99 10.55 -8.89 -4.68
N GLY A 100 9.73 -7.86 -4.40
CA GLY A 100 8.50 -8.04 -3.64
C GLY A 100 7.50 -8.94 -4.39
N ASP A 101 6.94 -9.94 -3.70
CA ASP A 101 5.75 -10.67 -4.11
C ASP A 101 4.51 -9.95 -3.57
N PHE A 102 4.14 -8.87 -4.26
CA PHE A 102 3.02 -8.04 -3.86
C PHE A 102 1.68 -8.78 -3.95
N TYR A 103 1.55 -9.70 -4.91
CA TYR A 103 0.38 -10.56 -5.03
C TYR A 103 0.17 -11.40 -3.76
N ALA A 104 1.22 -12.08 -3.29
CA ALA A 104 1.15 -12.91 -2.10
C ALA A 104 0.88 -12.07 -0.84
N LEU A 105 1.51 -10.89 -0.69
CA LEU A 105 1.23 -9.99 0.43
C LEU A 105 -0.26 -9.62 0.49
N LEU A 106 -0.83 -9.21 -0.64
CA LEU A 106 -2.22 -8.77 -0.71
C LEU A 106 -3.20 -9.92 -0.45
N GLY A 107 -2.95 -11.10 -1.04
CA GLY A 107 -3.79 -12.28 -0.82
C GLY A 107 -3.75 -12.78 0.62
N ASP A 108 -2.58 -12.79 1.25
CA ASP A 108 -2.45 -13.23 2.64
C ASP A 108 -3.01 -12.20 3.63
N LEU A 109 -2.93 -10.90 3.32
CA LEU A 109 -3.57 -9.85 4.12
C LEU A 109 -5.10 -9.99 4.07
N ASP A 110 -5.66 -10.23 2.87
CA ASP A 110 -7.09 -10.52 2.69
C ASP A 110 -7.52 -11.72 3.52
N LYS A 111 -6.78 -12.83 3.39
CA LYS A 111 -7.01 -14.06 4.15
C LYS A 111 -6.97 -13.82 5.66
N ALA A 112 -5.95 -13.11 6.15
CA ALA A 112 -5.75 -12.87 7.58
C ALA A 112 -6.89 -12.04 8.20
N VAL A 113 -7.36 -11.00 7.50
CA VAL A 113 -8.50 -10.20 7.98
C VAL A 113 -9.81 -10.98 7.86
N GLY A 114 -10.02 -11.71 6.76
CA GLY A 114 -11.17 -12.58 6.57
C GLY A 114 -11.31 -13.64 7.67
N ASP A 115 -10.21 -14.27 8.06
CA ASP A 115 -10.18 -15.26 9.14
C ASP A 115 -10.54 -14.63 10.50
N VAL A 116 -10.14 -13.38 10.73
CA VAL A 116 -10.46 -12.63 11.97
C VAL A 116 -11.96 -12.34 12.06
N ILE A 117 -12.57 -11.84 10.98
CA ILE A 117 -13.99 -11.44 10.99
C ILE A 117 -14.97 -12.60 10.78
N ALA A 118 -14.49 -13.81 10.49
CA ALA A 118 -15.31 -14.97 10.17
C ALA A 118 -16.30 -15.37 11.29
N SER A 119 -15.97 -15.07 12.56
CA SER A 119 -16.81 -15.37 13.71
C SER A 119 -16.49 -14.45 14.89
N ASP A 120 -17.39 -14.37 15.86
CA ASP A 120 -17.11 -13.61 17.09
C ASP A 120 -15.97 -14.25 17.90
N SER A 121 -15.81 -15.58 17.84
CA SER A 121 -14.72 -16.29 18.50
C SER A 121 -13.34 -15.99 17.91
N SER A 122 -13.25 -15.79 16.59
CA SER A 122 -12.01 -15.39 15.92
C SER A 122 -11.73 -13.90 16.09
N PHE A 123 -12.78 -13.08 16.18
CA PHE A 123 -12.67 -11.64 16.36
C PHE A 123 -12.23 -11.24 17.77
N ALA A 124 -12.70 -11.96 18.81
CA ALA A 124 -12.41 -11.65 20.21
C ALA A 124 -10.90 -11.46 20.55
N PRO A 125 -9.97 -12.38 20.18
CA PRO A 125 -8.55 -12.16 20.44
C PRO A 125 -7.96 -11.00 19.65
N PHE A 126 -8.47 -10.74 18.43
CA PHE A 126 -8.06 -9.58 17.63
C PHE A 126 -8.50 -8.28 18.29
N SER A 127 -9.77 -8.17 18.70
CA SER A 127 -10.28 -6.96 19.36
C SER A 127 -9.59 -6.69 20.69
N ALA A 128 -9.31 -7.74 21.48
CA ALA A 128 -8.55 -7.60 22.72
C ALA A 128 -7.13 -7.06 22.49
N ALA A 129 -6.46 -7.52 21.43
CA ALA A 129 -5.13 -7.03 21.06
C ALA A 129 -5.16 -5.58 20.55
N VAL A 130 -6.10 -5.24 19.65
CA VAL A 130 -6.24 -3.89 19.09
C VAL A 130 -6.61 -2.86 20.16
N LEU A 131 -7.58 -3.20 21.02
CA LEU A 131 -8.05 -2.32 22.11
C LEU A 131 -7.14 -2.36 23.35
N ARG A 132 -6.07 -3.17 23.31
CA ARG A 132 -5.08 -3.31 24.40
C ARG A 132 -5.74 -3.64 25.75
N SER A 133 -6.79 -4.45 25.71
CA SER A 133 -7.56 -4.86 26.89
C SER A 133 -7.93 -6.33 26.79
N ALA A 134 -7.72 -7.10 27.86
CA ALA A 134 -8.12 -8.51 27.91
C ALA A 134 -9.66 -8.69 27.94
N THR A 135 -10.38 -7.65 28.39
CA THR A 135 -11.83 -7.61 28.48
C THR A 135 -12.31 -6.24 28.01
N PRO A 136 -12.27 -5.97 26.69
CA PRO A 136 -12.68 -4.69 26.13
C PRO A 136 -14.19 -4.46 26.32
N ASP A 137 -14.60 -3.18 26.36
CA ASP A 137 -16.01 -2.81 26.43
C ASP A 137 -16.76 -3.31 25.19
N ALA A 138 -18.00 -3.77 25.37
CA ALA A 138 -18.80 -4.33 24.29
C ALA A 138 -19.10 -3.31 23.18
N ALA A 139 -19.25 -2.03 23.51
CA ALA A 139 -19.47 -0.96 22.55
C ALA A 139 -18.21 -0.72 21.70
N ASP A 140 -17.02 -0.74 22.31
CA ASP A 140 -15.75 -0.59 21.61
C ASP A 140 -15.48 -1.76 20.66
N VAL A 141 -15.78 -2.99 21.09
CA VAL A 141 -15.69 -4.18 20.22
C VAL A 141 -16.65 -4.08 19.04
N ALA A 142 -17.89 -3.65 19.27
CA ALA A 142 -18.88 -3.48 18.22
C ALA A 142 -18.48 -2.38 17.22
N ASP A 143 -17.88 -1.29 17.69
CA ASP A 143 -17.39 -0.23 16.83
C ASP A 143 -16.19 -0.68 15.99
N LEU A 144 -15.20 -1.33 16.62
CA LEU A 144 -14.07 -1.91 15.91
C LEU A 144 -14.53 -2.92 14.86
N ARG A 145 -15.53 -3.76 15.17
CA ARG A 145 -16.08 -4.73 14.22
C ARG A 145 -16.64 -4.02 12.98
N ARG A 146 -17.43 -2.97 13.15
CA ARG A 146 -17.96 -2.18 12.03
C ARG A 146 -16.85 -1.59 11.17
N GLN A 147 -15.80 -1.05 11.78
CA GLN A 147 -14.67 -0.45 11.05
C GLN A 147 -13.91 -1.51 10.24
N VAL A 148 -13.61 -2.67 10.85
CA VAL A 148 -12.88 -3.75 10.17
C VAL A 148 -13.72 -4.39 9.08
N ASP A 149 -15.03 -4.60 9.30
CA ASP A 149 -15.93 -5.14 8.28
C ASP A 149 -16.03 -4.19 7.07
N GLY A 150 -16.12 -2.87 7.31
CA GLY A 150 -16.16 -1.86 6.24
C GLY A 150 -14.85 -1.80 5.43
N TRP A 151 -13.70 -1.86 6.12
CA TRP A 151 -12.40 -1.95 5.46
C TRP A 151 -12.27 -3.25 4.65
N TYR A 152 -12.66 -4.38 5.25
CA TYR A 152 -12.54 -5.70 4.63
C TYR A 152 -13.43 -5.82 3.41
N LEU A 153 -14.67 -5.33 3.46
CA LEU A 153 -15.57 -5.32 2.31
C LEU A 153 -14.91 -4.69 1.09
N ARG A 154 -14.30 -3.51 1.25
CA ARG A 154 -13.60 -2.78 0.17
C ARG A 154 -12.36 -3.54 -0.30
N PHE A 155 -11.50 -3.95 0.63
CA PHE A 155 -10.25 -4.64 0.31
C PHE A 155 -10.52 -5.99 -0.38
N HIS A 156 -11.36 -6.83 0.20
CA HIS A 156 -11.73 -8.15 -0.32
C HIS A 156 -12.39 -8.08 -1.70
N THR A 157 -13.28 -7.11 -1.92
CA THR A 157 -13.91 -6.91 -3.22
C THR A 157 -12.87 -6.64 -4.31
N LEU A 158 -11.88 -5.78 -4.03
CA LEU A 158 -10.77 -5.54 -4.96
C LEU A 158 -9.91 -6.79 -5.14
N MET A 159 -9.57 -7.50 -4.07
CA MET A 159 -8.71 -8.68 -4.16
C MET A 159 -9.36 -9.79 -5.00
N VAL A 160 -10.63 -10.11 -4.75
CA VAL A 160 -11.35 -11.16 -5.49
C VAL A 160 -11.57 -10.81 -6.96
N ARG A 161 -11.78 -9.52 -7.28
CA ARG A 161 -12.09 -9.09 -8.66
C ARG A 161 -10.87 -8.72 -9.50
N ALA A 162 -9.84 -8.15 -8.88
CA ALA A 162 -8.68 -7.60 -9.59
C ALA A 162 -7.45 -8.50 -9.56
N LEU A 163 -7.24 -9.32 -8.53
CA LEU A 163 -6.06 -10.20 -8.50
C LEU A 163 -6.20 -11.35 -9.52
N PRO A 164 -5.17 -11.63 -10.33
CA PRO A 164 -5.20 -12.72 -11.30
C PRO A 164 -5.01 -14.08 -10.63
N LYS A 165 -5.75 -15.10 -11.07
CA LYS A 165 -5.70 -16.46 -10.50
C LYS A 165 -4.30 -17.08 -10.46
N ASN A 166 -3.46 -16.76 -11.45
CA ASN A 166 -2.11 -17.32 -11.59
C ASN A 166 -1.02 -16.51 -10.87
N GLY A 167 -1.39 -15.40 -10.22
CA GLY A 167 -0.44 -14.45 -9.64
C GLY A 167 0.32 -13.61 -10.67
N TRP A 168 1.06 -12.61 -10.19
CA TRP A 168 1.95 -11.78 -11.03
C TRP A 168 3.37 -12.35 -11.13
N GLY A 169 3.78 -13.14 -10.13
CA GLY A 169 5.13 -13.61 -9.91
C GLY A 169 6.01 -12.59 -9.17
N VAL A 170 7.06 -13.09 -8.52
CA VAL A 170 8.00 -12.29 -7.71
C VAL A 170 8.61 -11.14 -8.53
N GLY A 171 8.59 -9.94 -7.97
CA GLY A 171 9.17 -8.74 -8.59
C GLY A 171 8.37 -8.21 -9.79
N ARG A 172 7.10 -8.60 -9.93
CA ARG A 172 6.19 -8.13 -10.97
C ARG A 172 4.86 -7.68 -10.39
N LEU A 173 4.25 -6.72 -11.09
CA LEU A 173 2.97 -6.14 -10.73
C LEU A 173 2.30 -5.58 -11.99
N ASP A 174 1.00 -5.76 -12.14
CA ASP A 174 0.19 -4.95 -13.05
C ASP A 174 -0.29 -3.68 -12.32
N ALA A 175 0.64 -2.73 -12.13
CA ALA A 175 0.41 -1.57 -11.27
C ALA A 175 -0.64 -0.65 -11.89
N VAL A 176 -0.53 -0.41 -13.19
CA VAL A 176 -1.47 0.42 -13.95
C VAL A 176 -2.85 -0.21 -13.98
N GLY A 177 -2.94 -1.53 -14.22
CA GLY A 177 -4.18 -2.27 -14.09
C GLY A 177 -4.82 -2.06 -12.72
N MET A 178 -4.08 -2.34 -11.64
CA MET A 178 -4.56 -2.14 -10.27
C MET A 178 -5.02 -0.72 -9.97
N ILE A 179 -4.27 0.32 -10.40
CA ILE A 179 -4.66 1.74 -10.27
C ILE A 179 -6.03 1.96 -10.90
N PHE A 180 -6.20 1.58 -12.17
CA PHE A 180 -7.46 1.79 -12.87
C PHE A 180 -8.63 1.07 -12.20
N LYS A 181 -8.43 -0.18 -11.73
CA LYS A 181 -9.50 -0.97 -11.11
C LYS A 181 -9.88 -0.44 -9.74
N ARG A 182 -8.90 0.03 -8.97
CA ARG A 182 -9.14 0.67 -7.69
C ARG A 182 -9.90 1.98 -7.87
N ILE A 183 -9.42 2.91 -8.67
CA ILE A 183 -10.09 4.21 -8.84
C ILE A 183 -11.50 4.03 -9.40
N SER A 184 -11.66 3.27 -10.48
CA SER A 184 -12.96 3.13 -11.13
C SER A 184 -13.94 2.23 -10.37
N GLY A 185 -13.46 1.40 -9.45
CA GLY A 185 -14.27 0.38 -8.77
C GLY A 185 -14.41 0.55 -7.26
N LEU A 186 -13.52 1.25 -6.56
CA LEU A 186 -13.55 1.45 -5.11
C LEU A 186 -13.74 2.92 -4.69
N ASP A 187 -13.41 3.88 -5.53
CA ASP A 187 -13.15 5.24 -5.04
C ASP A 187 -14.20 6.27 -5.47
N ILE A 188 -14.99 5.96 -6.52
CA ILE A 188 -15.89 6.93 -7.16
C ILE A 188 -17.36 6.50 -7.23
N GLY A 189 -17.73 5.41 -6.55
CA GLY A 189 -19.11 4.98 -6.41
C GLY A 189 -19.92 5.86 -5.45
N PRO A 190 -21.23 5.64 -5.34
CA PRO A 190 -22.05 6.33 -4.35
C PRO A 190 -21.72 5.86 -2.92
N PRO A 191 -21.94 6.70 -1.90
CA PRO A 191 -21.88 6.27 -0.51
C PRO A 191 -22.92 5.17 -0.21
N PRO A 192 -22.73 4.37 0.86
CA PRO A 192 -21.72 4.55 1.91
C PRO A 192 -20.36 3.90 1.64
N ASP A 193 -20.26 2.97 0.69
CA ASP A 193 -19.04 2.21 0.46
C ASP A 193 -18.20 2.73 -0.72
N PHE A 194 -18.70 3.67 -1.52
CA PHE A 194 -18.02 4.27 -2.68
C PHE A 194 -17.61 3.27 -3.77
N MET A 195 -18.17 2.07 -3.80
CA MET A 195 -17.80 1.03 -4.75
C MET A 195 -18.68 1.02 -6.00
N ILE A 196 -18.06 0.61 -7.12
CA ILE A 196 -18.71 0.19 -8.36
C ILE A 196 -18.05 -1.15 -8.78
N PRO A 197 -18.39 -2.27 -8.13
CA PRO A 197 -17.67 -3.54 -8.29
C PRO A 197 -17.59 -4.03 -9.75
N GLU A 198 -18.55 -3.67 -10.60
CA GLU A 198 -18.63 -4.06 -12.01
C GLU A 198 -17.48 -3.48 -12.86
N ASN A 199 -16.90 -2.36 -12.42
CA ASN A 199 -15.77 -1.70 -13.07
C ASN A 199 -14.43 -2.40 -12.78
N MET A 200 -14.39 -3.22 -11.73
CA MET A 200 -13.20 -4.02 -11.42
C MET A 200 -13.09 -5.18 -12.41
N LYS A 201 -11.90 -5.34 -12.99
CA LYS A 201 -11.52 -6.46 -13.85
C LYS A 201 -10.19 -6.99 -13.39
N THR A 202 -9.82 -8.19 -13.81
CA THR A 202 -8.50 -8.74 -13.50
C THR A 202 -7.38 -7.84 -14.03
N ALA A 203 -6.36 -7.62 -13.21
CA ALA A 203 -5.11 -6.95 -13.57
C ALA A 203 -4.10 -8.04 -13.99
N ASP A 204 -4.14 -8.42 -15.27
CA ASP A 204 -3.44 -9.57 -15.84
C ASP A 204 -2.29 -9.21 -16.80
N ALA A 205 -1.82 -7.95 -16.76
CA ALA A 205 -0.69 -7.47 -17.53
C ALA A 205 0.56 -7.16 -16.67
N PRO A 206 1.08 -8.10 -15.86
CA PRO A 206 2.19 -7.82 -14.95
C PRO A 206 3.48 -7.48 -15.70
N VAL A 207 4.19 -6.49 -15.20
CA VAL A 207 5.52 -6.06 -15.67
C VAL A 207 6.49 -6.03 -14.50
N ARG A 208 7.80 -6.04 -14.78
CA ARG A 208 8.79 -5.79 -13.72
C ARG A 208 8.72 -4.32 -13.31
N TYR A 209 9.13 -3.98 -12.10
CA TYR A 209 9.32 -2.56 -11.76
C TYR A 209 10.41 -1.95 -12.66
N PRO A 210 10.22 -0.75 -13.24
CA PRO A 210 11.31 -0.07 -13.93
C PRO A 210 12.38 0.35 -12.91
N PHE A 211 13.62 0.47 -13.36
CA PHE A 211 14.64 1.14 -12.56
C PHE A 211 14.37 2.65 -12.56
N LEU A 212 14.59 3.30 -11.42
CA LEU A 212 14.38 4.75 -11.29
C LEU A 212 15.57 5.57 -11.82
N TRP A 213 16.77 4.99 -11.84
CA TRP A 213 17.93 5.68 -12.42
C TRP A 213 17.68 6.00 -13.89
N ASN A 214 18.08 7.19 -14.34
CA ASN A 214 17.77 7.74 -15.66
C ASN A 214 16.29 8.08 -15.92
N SER A 215 15.35 7.82 -14.99
CA SER A 215 13.95 8.26 -15.17
C SER A 215 13.85 9.74 -15.49
N PRO A 216 14.59 10.68 -14.84
CA PRO A 216 14.52 12.11 -15.16
C PRO A 216 15.10 12.50 -16.52
N ARG A 217 15.72 11.57 -17.25
CA ARG A 217 16.34 11.80 -18.56
C ARG A 217 15.53 11.22 -19.73
N GLN A 218 14.42 10.56 -19.45
CA GLN A 218 13.58 9.94 -20.48
C GLN A 218 12.49 10.92 -20.90
N ASP A 219 12.13 10.97 -22.18
CA ASP A 219 11.01 11.82 -22.65
C ASP A 219 9.64 11.29 -22.17
N LYS A 220 9.57 9.97 -21.91
CA LYS A 220 8.38 9.27 -21.44
C LYS A 220 8.73 8.22 -20.41
N ARG A 221 7.85 8.03 -19.43
CA ARG A 221 7.94 7.05 -18.34
C ARG A 221 6.83 6.00 -18.48
N GLN A 222 6.86 4.99 -17.60
CA GLN A 222 6.06 3.76 -17.64
C GLN A 222 6.44 2.83 -18.81
N TRP A 223 6.24 1.52 -18.64
CA TRP A 223 6.60 0.55 -19.69
C TRP A 223 5.96 0.81 -21.05
N PRO A 224 4.67 1.21 -21.15
CA PRO A 224 4.07 1.54 -22.44
C PRO A 224 4.44 2.94 -22.96
N GLY A 225 5.22 3.73 -22.21
CA GLY A 225 5.62 5.08 -22.60
C GLY A 225 4.44 6.05 -22.74
N PHE A 226 3.44 5.97 -21.87
CA PHE A 226 2.26 6.85 -21.94
C PHE A 226 2.39 8.11 -21.06
N ALA A 227 3.23 8.08 -20.03
CA ALA A 227 3.42 9.22 -19.14
C ALA A 227 4.52 10.12 -19.72
N LYS A 228 4.18 11.36 -20.08
CA LYS A 228 5.18 12.35 -20.50
C LYS A 228 6.05 12.76 -19.30
N ASP A 229 7.29 13.10 -19.58
CA ASP A 229 8.22 13.66 -18.60
C ASP A 229 8.66 15.09 -19.00
N GLY A 230 9.52 15.71 -18.19
CA GLY A 230 10.19 16.97 -18.52
C GLY A 230 9.72 18.17 -17.69
N SER A 231 8.91 17.96 -16.64
CA SER A 231 8.58 19.01 -15.67
C SER A 231 8.07 18.41 -14.36
N ASP A 232 8.26 19.15 -13.26
CA ASP A 232 7.84 18.74 -11.92
C ASP A 232 6.34 18.48 -11.84
N ILE A 233 5.51 19.24 -12.56
CA ILE A 233 4.05 19.04 -12.59
C ILE A 233 3.66 17.71 -13.25
N LEU A 234 4.39 17.28 -14.29
CA LEU A 234 4.18 15.97 -14.93
C LEU A 234 4.66 14.83 -14.02
N GLY A 235 5.78 15.04 -13.32
CA GLY A 235 6.29 14.12 -12.30
C GLY A 235 5.27 13.93 -11.17
N LEU A 236 4.77 15.03 -10.60
CA LEU A 236 3.75 15.01 -9.56
C LEU A 236 2.45 14.34 -10.03
N ALA A 237 1.96 14.67 -11.23
CA ALA A 237 0.75 14.05 -11.78
C ALA A 237 0.91 12.51 -11.92
N ARG A 238 2.09 12.04 -12.34
CA ARG A 238 2.41 10.61 -12.34
C ARG A 238 2.41 10.04 -10.93
N ASN A 239 3.08 10.69 -9.98
CA ASN A 239 3.21 10.21 -8.59
C ASN A 239 1.84 10.12 -7.90
N VAL A 240 0.97 11.10 -8.13
CA VAL A 240 -0.43 11.06 -7.67
C VAL A 240 -1.15 9.85 -8.28
N GLY A 241 -1.03 9.62 -9.59
CA GLY A 241 -1.63 8.45 -10.24
C GLY A 241 -1.13 7.11 -9.66
N GLU A 242 0.17 7.01 -9.36
CA GLU A 242 0.77 5.82 -8.76
C GLU A 242 0.29 5.60 -7.32
N VAL A 243 0.24 6.64 -6.49
CA VAL A 243 -0.17 6.50 -5.08
C VAL A 243 -1.66 6.16 -4.92
N LEU A 244 -2.50 6.63 -5.85
CA LEU A 244 -3.89 6.19 -5.96
C LEU A 244 -4.01 4.67 -6.19
N GLY A 245 -3.00 4.02 -6.77
CA GLY A 245 -2.93 2.55 -6.89
C GLY A 245 -2.47 1.84 -5.63
N VAL A 246 -1.64 2.49 -4.83
CA VAL A 246 -1.15 1.97 -3.55
C VAL A 246 -1.89 2.60 -2.38
N PHE A 247 -3.21 2.46 -2.38
CA PHE A 247 -4.08 2.64 -1.21
C PHE A 247 -4.29 4.07 -0.68
N THR A 248 -4.13 5.12 -1.49
CA THR A 248 -4.60 6.46 -1.08
C THR A 248 -6.12 6.53 -0.97
N THR A 249 -6.67 7.10 0.10
CA THR A 249 -8.10 7.45 0.16
C THR A 249 -8.37 8.51 -0.90
N PHE A 250 -9.35 8.27 -1.78
CA PHE A 250 -9.73 9.22 -2.81
C PHE A 250 -11.23 9.08 -3.07
N GLU A 251 -12.03 9.97 -2.51
CA GLU A 251 -13.50 9.90 -2.58
C GLU A 251 -14.05 11.25 -3.04
N PRO A 252 -13.90 11.59 -4.34
CA PRO A 252 -14.29 12.91 -4.84
C PRO A 252 -15.80 13.12 -4.67
N MET A 253 -16.17 14.29 -4.14
CA MET A 253 -17.56 14.59 -3.82
C MET A 253 -18.10 15.73 -4.68
N ARG A 254 -19.34 15.59 -5.14
CA ARG A 254 -20.05 16.68 -5.81
C ARG A 254 -20.44 17.74 -4.80
N GLN A 255 -19.96 18.97 -4.99
CA GLN A 255 -20.30 20.15 -4.20
C GLN A 255 -21.02 21.16 -5.11
N GLY A 256 -22.34 21.01 -5.23
CA GLY A 256 -23.15 21.80 -6.16
C GLY A 256 -22.80 21.49 -7.63
N ALA A 257 -22.26 22.48 -8.35
CA ALA A 257 -21.88 22.35 -9.76
C ALA A 257 -20.43 21.85 -9.97
N ILE A 258 -19.60 21.84 -8.92
CA ILE A 258 -18.20 21.40 -8.98
C ILE A 258 -18.03 20.02 -8.34
N ILE A 259 -16.94 19.34 -8.70
CA ILE A 259 -16.47 18.13 -8.01
C ILE A 259 -15.25 18.52 -7.20
N ASN A 260 -15.27 18.26 -5.90
CA ASN A 260 -14.14 18.44 -5.01
C ASN A 260 -13.30 17.15 -4.99
N PHE A 261 -12.02 17.29 -5.34
CA PHE A 261 -11.06 16.18 -5.41
C PHE A 261 -10.05 16.18 -4.24
N LEU A 262 -10.22 17.09 -3.28
CA LEU A 262 -9.24 17.39 -2.23
C LEU A 262 -9.71 16.97 -0.83
N ASP A 263 -10.98 17.18 -0.48
CA ASP A 263 -11.43 17.03 0.92
C ASP A 263 -11.30 15.58 1.45
N ASN A 264 -11.66 14.58 0.64
CA ASN A 264 -11.51 13.16 0.96
C ASN A 264 -10.37 12.54 0.14
N ASN A 265 -9.20 13.17 0.21
CA ASN A 265 -8.02 12.72 -0.50
C ASN A 265 -6.83 12.65 0.46
N SER A 266 -6.24 11.46 0.63
CA SER A 266 -5.08 11.30 1.50
C SER A 266 -3.74 11.49 0.81
N ALA A 267 -3.71 11.78 -0.51
CA ALA A 267 -2.46 12.00 -1.25
C ALA A 267 -1.64 13.11 -0.58
N ASN A 268 -0.38 12.81 -0.24
CA ASN A 268 0.52 13.80 0.34
C ASN A 268 1.29 14.50 -0.77
N PHE A 269 0.75 15.60 -1.31
CA PHE A 269 1.35 16.31 -2.43
C PHE A 269 2.76 16.82 -2.15
N ASP A 270 3.05 17.23 -0.91
CA ASP A 270 4.39 17.68 -0.51
C ASP A 270 5.37 16.50 -0.55
N GLY A 271 5.02 15.38 0.09
CA GLY A 271 5.82 14.16 0.08
C GLY A 271 6.02 13.60 -1.34
N LEU A 272 4.99 13.66 -2.20
CA LEU A 272 5.10 13.25 -3.61
C LEU A 272 5.98 14.18 -4.44
N SER A 273 6.06 15.46 -4.07
CA SER A 273 6.92 16.45 -4.74
C SER A 273 8.38 16.28 -4.33
N GLU A 274 8.65 15.95 -3.05
CA GLU A 274 9.99 15.66 -2.56
C GLU A 274 10.65 14.48 -3.32
N LEU A 275 9.87 13.50 -3.79
CA LEU A 275 10.38 12.37 -4.57
C LEU A 275 11.09 12.77 -5.87
N GLU A 276 10.73 13.91 -6.48
CA GLU A 276 11.39 14.38 -7.70
C GLU A 276 12.72 15.11 -7.39
N THR A 277 13.07 15.27 -6.10
CA THR A 277 14.27 16.00 -5.66
C THR A 277 15.45 15.10 -5.27
N TRP A 278 15.28 13.77 -5.26
CA TRP A 278 16.27 12.78 -4.80
C TRP A 278 16.93 11.99 -5.94
#